data_AF-A0A973H5Z0-F1
#
_entry.id   AF-A0A973H5Z0-F1
#
_cell.length_a   1.000
_cell.length_b   1.000
_cell.length_c   1.000
_cell.angle_alpha   90.00
_cell.angle_beta   90.00
_cell.angle_gamma   90.00
#
_symmetry.space_group_name_H-M   'P 1'
#
loop_
_entity.id
_entity.type
_entity.pdbx_description
1 polymer ?
#
loop_
_entity_poly.entity_id
_entity_poly.type
_entity_poly.pdbx_seq_one_letter_code
_entity_poly.pdbx_strand_id
1 'polypeptide(L)' 'AAEGHAIVLATHDVELAAEIADRVVLLADGEIIADGPAADVVVASPSFAPQVSKILAPQKWLTVAQVRKALERP' A
#
# COMPACT_ATOMS: atom_id res chain seq x y z
N ALA A 1 -7.86 17.07 -15.57
CA ALA A 1 -6.42 17.33 -15.72
C ALA A 1 -5.86 16.32 -16.70
N ALA A 2 -5.48 16.77 -17.90
CA ALA A 2 -4.98 15.91 -18.99
C ALA A 2 -3.44 15.79 -18.98
N GLU A 3 -2.77 16.45 -18.06
CA GLU A 3 -1.34 16.41 -17.84
C GLU A 3 -1.09 15.51 -16.62
N GLY A 4 -0.67 14.27 -16.85
CA GLY A 4 -0.38 13.35 -15.76
C GLY A 4 0.79 13.89 -14.93
N HIS A 5 0.54 14.18 -13.65
CA HIS A 5 1.59 14.62 -12.72
C HIS A 5 2.19 13.41 -11.99
N ALA A 6 3.51 13.42 -11.80
CA ALA A 6 4.15 12.54 -10.84
C ALA A 6 4.03 13.15 -9.43
N ILE A 7 3.50 12.38 -8.48
CA ILE A 7 3.37 12.79 -7.08
C ILE A 7 4.35 11.97 -6.25
N VAL A 8 5.17 12.65 -5.46
CA VAL A 8 6.01 12.02 -4.42
C VAL A 8 5.44 12.42 -3.07
N LEU A 9 5.00 11.43 -2.30
CA LEU A 9 4.48 11.61 -0.95
C LEU A 9 5.42 10.93 0.05
N ALA A 10 5.91 11.70 1.02
CA ALA A 10 6.58 11.17 2.20
C ALA A 10 5.62 11.22 3.39
N THR A 11 5.37 10.08 4.02
CA THR A 11 4.46 9.95 5.16
C THR A 11 4.91 8.84 6.10
N HIS A 12 4.53 8.95 7.38
CA HIS A 12 4.62 7.87 8.37
C HIS A 12 3.31 7.08 8.49
N ASP A 13 2.25 7.55 7.84
CA ASP A 13 0.94 6.91 7.81
C ASP A 13 0.95 5.79 6.74
N VAL A 14 1.01 4.55 7.21
CA VAL A 14 1.08 3.36 6.35
C VAL A 14 -0.27 3.03 5.73
N GLU A 15 -1.37 3.41 6.39
CA GLU A 15 -2.73 3.28 5.85
C GLU A 15 -2.92 4.18 4.63
N LEU A 16 -2.51 5.45 4.73
CA LEU A 16 -2.53 6.37 3.61
C LEU A 16 -1.64 5.87 2.47
N ALA A 17 -0.41 5.46 2.76
CA ALA A 17 0.50 4.95 1.74
C ALA A 17 -0.08 3.73 1.00
N ALA A 18 -0.74 2.82 1.72
CA ALA A 18 -1.39 1.65 1.13
C ALA A 18 -2.63 1.99 0.29
N GLU A 19 -3.30 3.11 0.56
CA GLU A 19 -4.51 3.53 -0.13
C GLU A 19 -4.22 4.29 -1.43
N ILE A 20 -3.26 5.21 -1.44
CA ILE A 20 -3.09 6.17 -2.54
C ILE A 20 -1.84 5.97 -3.39
N ALA A 21 -0.86 5.18 -2.94
CA ALA A 21 0.38 5.00 -3.67
C ALA A 21 0.28 3.83 -4.66
N ASP A 22 0.81 4.02 -5.87
CA ASP A 22 1.03 2.92 -6.81
C ASP A 22 2.27 2.09 -6.44
N ARG A 23 3.32 2.77 -5.97
CA ARG A 23 4.62 2.23 -5.57
C ARG A 23 5.04 2.79 -4.22
N VAL A 24 5.61 1.96 -3.36
CA VAL A 24 6.12 2.35 -2.04
C VAL A 24 7.61 2.05 -1.97
N VAL A 25 8.36 3.00 -1.42
CA VAL A 25 9.76 2.83 -1.03
C VAL A 25 9.85 3.02 0.48
N LEU A 26 10.38 2.02 1.18
CA LEU A 26 10.65 2.12 2.61
C LEU A 26 12.11 2.48 2.84
N LEU A 27 12.31 3.50 3.67
CA LEU A 27 13.63 3.98 4.08
C LEU A 27 13.85 3.68 5.57
N ALA A 28 15.02 3.15 5.90
CA ALA A 28 15.49 3.02 7.28
C ALA A 28 17.00 3.26 7.30
N ASP A 29 17.48 4.05 8.27
CA ASP A 29 18.90 4.34 8.46
C ASP A 29 19.63 4.86 7.20
N GLY A 30 18.92 5.61 6.36
CA GLY A 30 19.46 6.17 5.11
C GLY A 30 19.50 5.18 3.95
N GLU A 31 19.00 3.95 4.12
CA GLU A 31 18.96 2.91 3.11
C GLU A 31 17.53 2.56 2.67
N ILE A 32 17.39 2.10 1.42
CA ILE A 32 16.14 1.55 0.89
C ILE A 32 16.03 0.10 1.35
N ILE A 33 15.07 -0.18 2.22
CA ILE A 33 14.85 -1.53 2.76
C ILE A 33 13.72 -2.30 2.05
N ALA A 34 12.86 -1.60 1.30
CA ALA A 34 11.87 -2.20 0.41
C ALA A 34 11.49 -1.24 -0.72
N ASP A 35 11.19 -1.79 -1.89
CA ASP A 35 10.78 -1.03 -3.08
C ASP A 35 9.90 -1.92 -3.97
N GLY A 36 8.70 -1.46 -4.27
CA GLY A 36 7.80 -2.18 -5.17
C GLY A 36 6.36 -1.67 -5.17
N PRO A 37 5.44 -2.40 -5.81
CA PRO A 37 4.02 -2.09 -5.78
C PRO A 37 3.51 -1.97 -4.34
N ALA A 38 2.69 -0.95 -4.07
CA ALA A 38 2.23 -0.68 -2.71
C ALA A 38 1.58 -1.91 -2.06
N ALA A 39 0.74 -2.62 -2.80
CA ALA A 39 0.03 -3.82 -2.33
C ALA A 39 0.95 -4.97 -1.88
N ASP A 40 2.18 -5.04 -2.40
CA ASP A 40 3.15 -6.07 -2.02
C ASP A 40 4.03 -5.59 -0.86
N VAL A 41 4.48 -4.34 -0.88
CA VAL A 41 5.36 -3.77 0.16
C VAL A 41 4.65 -3.66 1.52
N VAL A 42 3.38 -3.23 1.54
CA VAL A 42 2.62 -2.98 2.78
C VAL A 42 2.20 -4.25 3.52
N VAL A 43 2.43 -5.43 2.95
CA VAL A 43 2.20 -6.72 3.60
C VAL A 43 3.48 -7.52 3.84
N ALA A 44 4.64 -6.98 3.43
CA ALA A 44 5.92 -7.69 3.49
C ALA A 44 6.45 -7.88 4.92
N SER A 45 6.09 -7.00 5.87
CA SER A 45 6.35 -7.24 7.29
C SER A 45 5.36 -6.52 8.22
N PRO A 46 5.06 -7.09 9.41
CA PRO A 46 4.18 -6.46 10.39
C PRO A 46 4.66 -5.10 10.91
N SER A 47 5.96 -4.81 10.82
CA SER A 47 6.54 -3.55 11.32
C SER A 47 6.06 -2.31 10.56
N PHE A 48 5.59 -2.48 9.32
CA PHE A 48 5.18 -1.39 8.43
C PHE A 48 3.88 -1.73 7.67
N ALA A 49 3.14 -2.73 8.16
CA ALA A 49 1.84 -3.08 7.62
C ALA A 49 0.73 -2.18 8.19
N PRO A 50 -0.29 -1.84 7.40
CA PRO A 50 -1.55 -1.30 7.91
C PRO A 50 -2.14 -2.21 8.98
N GLN A 51 -2.81 -1.63 9.98
CA GLN A 51 -3.33 -2.40 11.13
C GLN A 51 -4.24 -3.56 10.70
N VAL A 52 -5.12 -3.29 9.74
CA VAL A 52 -6.03 -4.29 9.18
C VAL A 52 -5.30 -5.43 8.48
N SER A 53 -4.18 -5.15 7.80
CA SER A 53 -3.35 -6.19 7.16
C SER A 53 -2.68 -7.10 8.19
N LYS A 54 -2.33 -6.58 9.38
CA LYS A 54 -1.78 -7.41 10.46
C LYS A 54 -2.79 -8.43 10.97
N ILE A 55 -4.05 -8.04 11.08
CA ILE A 55 -5.15 -8.90 11.53
C ILE A 55 -5.51 -9.94 10.48
N LEU A 56 -5.50 -9.53 9.20
CA LEU A 56 -5.93 -10.38 8.07
C LEU A 56 -4.80 -11.23 7.47
N ALA A 57 -3.58 -11.18 8.01
CA ALA A 57 -2.49 -12.00 7.52
C ALA A 57 -2.89 -13.49 7.46
N PRO A 58 -2.54 -14.23 6.38
CA PRO A 58 -1.63 -13.87 5.28
C PRO A 58 -2.33 -13.27 4.05
N GLN A 59 -3.56 -12.78 4.19
CA GLN A 59 -4.31 -12.24 3.05
C GLN A 59 -3.64 -10.98 2.51
N LYS A 60 -3.78 -10.77 1.19
CA LYS A 60 -3.30 -9.55 0.54
C LYS A 60 -4.10 -8.33 1.00
N TRP A 61 -3.47 -7.15 0.89
CA TRP A 61 -4.15 -5.88 1.04
C TRP A 61 -5.30 -5.76 0.04
N LEU A 62 -6.49 -5.43 0.55
CA LEU A 62 -7.71 -5.22 -0.24
C LEU A 62 -8.36 -3.91 0.15
N THR A 63 -8.64 -3.06 -0.83
CA THR A 63 -9.43 -1.85 -0.62
C THR A 63 -10.92 -2.14 -0.75
N VAL A 64 -11.76 -1.31 -0.13
CA VAL A 64 -13.22 -1.42 -0.24
C VAL A 64 -13.68 -1.39 -1.70
N ALA A 65 -13.03 -0.57 -2.53
CA ALA A 65 -13.33 -0.48 -3.96
C ALA A 65 -13.04 -1.80 -4.70
N GLN A 66 -11.94 -2.49 -4.35
CA GLN A 66 -11.61 -3.80 -4.93
C GLN A 66 -12.62 -4.86 -4.51
N VAL A 67 -13.03 -4.89 -3.24
CA VAL A 67 -14.04 -5.83 -2.73
C VAL A 67 -15.38 -5.60 -3.43
N ARG A 68 -15.84 -4.34 -3.51
CA ARG A 68 -17.08 -3.99 -4.21
C ARG A 68 -17.05 -4.47 -5.67
N LYS A 69 -15.97 -4.18 -6.40
CA LYS A 69 -15.78 -4.64 -7.79
C LYS A 69 -15.80 -6.16 -7.91
N ALA A 70 -15.29 -6.89 -6.92
CA ALA A 70 -15.29 -8.35 -6.92
C ALA A 70 -16.70 -8.93 -6.69
N LEU A 71 -17.49 -8.31 -5.80
CA LEU A 71 -18.87 -8.72 -5.50
C LEU A 71 -19.87 -8.41 -6.63
N GLU A 72 -19.57 -7.43 -7.47
CA GLU A 72 -20.39 -7.07 -8.65
C GLU A 72 -20.22 -8.07 -9.81
N ARG A 73 -19.27 -9.00 -9.74
CA ARG A 73 -19.09 -10.05 -10.76
C ARG A 73 -19.99 -11.25 -10.43
N PRO A 74 -20.82 -11.72 -11.38
CA PRO A 74 -21.69 -12.89 -11.17
C PRO A 74 -20.90 -14.18 -10.98
#